data_AF-A0A7X4H3X9-F1
#
_entry.id   AF-A0A7X4H3X9-F1
#
_cell.length_a   1.000
_cell.length_b   1.000
_cell.length_c   1.000
_cell.angle_alpha   90.00
_cell.angle_beta   90.00
_cell.angle_gamma   90.00
#
_symmetry.space_group_name_H-M   'P 1'
#
loop_
_entity.id
_entity.type
_entity.pdbx_description
1 polymer ?
#
loop_
_entity_poly.entity_id
_entity_poly.type
_entity_poly.pdbx_seq_one_letter_code
_entity_poly.pdbx_strand_id
1 'polypeptide(L)'
;MAGRREEKRERQRIEKESSYLAILVIAHLDRLANDCVDVALDDGTSEGRPAGRDGDYHMATTSTPKFEPLSLEVEWKVLPADLMYGILNLPYQIEQLDNRVSGIWEHDDPPDYTQTFWARRLGFARLGREASDLAVQLRKHAGLPAAPAAEGEWNRDECMREQIEKIESARKAYEARWAASNLGDLEEIAT
;
A
#
# COMPACT_ATOMS: atom_id res chain seq x y z
N MET A 1 -33.59 31.28 20.45
CA MET A 1 -32.44 32.12 20.04
C MET A 1 -31.10 31.57 20.55
N ALA A 2 -31.00 31.12 21.82
CA ALA A 2 -29.77 30.54 22.39
C ALA A 2 -29.33 29.22 21.71
N GLY A 3 -30.24 28.25 21.53
CA GLY A 3 -29.90 26.96 20.90
C GLY A 3 -29.32 27.07 19.48
N ARG A 4 -29.87 27.95 18.62
CA ARG A 4 -29.32 28.17 17.26
C ARG A 4 -27.91 28.77 17.25
N ARG A 5 -27.53 29.53 18.29
CA ARG A 5 -26.18 30.10 18.41
C ARG A 5 -25.19 29.04 18.88
N GLU A 6 -25.63 28.15 19.76
CA GLU A 6 -24.85 27.02 20.28
C GLU A 6 -24.60 25.98 19.19
N GLU A 7 -25.65 25.54 18.47
CA GLU A 7 -25.54 24.65 17.30
C GLU A 7 -24.57 25.19 16.24
N LYS A 8 -24.64 26.48 15.95
CA LYS A 8 -23.74 27.12 14.98
C LYS A 8 -22.28 27.09 15.45
N ARG A 9 -22.04 27.33 16.74
CA ARG A 9 -20.68 27.30 17.32
C ARG A 9 -20.11 25.89 17.29
N GLU A 10 -20.92 24.89 17.65
CA GLU A 10 -20.50 23.50 17.63
C GLU A 10 -20.17 23.04 16.20
N ARG A 11 -21.01 23.41 15.22
CA ARG A 11 -20.72 23.12 13.81
C ARG A 11 -19.40 23.74 13.34
N GLN A 12 -19.14 25.00 13.70
CA GLN A 12 -17.88 25.68 13.36
C GLN A 12 -16.66 25.04 14.03
N ARG A 13 -16.83 24.50 15.24
CA ARG A 13 -15.79 23.78 15.96
C ARG A 13 -15.47 22.47 15.25
N ILE A 14 -16.48 21.65 14.97
CA ILE A 14 -16.34 20.38 14.25
C ILE A 14 -15.69 20.58 12.88
N GLU A 15 -16.07 21.64 12.16
CA GLU A 15 -15.49 21.96 10.84
C GLU A 15 -13.98 22.27 10.93
N LYS A 16 -13.56 23.05 11.94
CA LYS A 16 -12.14 23.37 12.17
C LYS A 16 -11.36 22.13 12.62
N GLU A 17 -11.92 21.35 13.53
CA GLU A 17 -11.30 20.11 14.03
C GLU A 17 -11.15 19.08 12.90
N SER A 18 -12.18 18.90 12.06
CA SER A 18 -12.15 18.02 10.89
C SER A 18 -11.13 18.49 9.85
N SER A 19 -11.04 19.80 9.58
CA SER A 19 -10.05 20.35 8.66
C SER A 19 -8.62 20.12 9.14
N TYR A 20 -8.35 20.39 10.42
CA TYR A 20 -7.04 20.18 11.02
C TYR A 20 -6.63 18.70 11.00
N LEU A 21 -7.56 17.82 11.41
CA LEU A 21 -7.37 16.38 11.34
C LEU A 21 -7.05 15.94 9.92
N ALA A 22 -7.86 16.35 8.94
CA ALA A 22 -7.69 15.96 7.55
C ALA A 22 -6.30 16.38 7.04
N ILE A 23 -5.87 17.62 7.26
CA ILE A 23 -4.55 18.11 6.80
C ILE A 23 -3.41 17.25 7.34
N LEU A 24 -3.43 16.95 8.65
CA LEU A 24 -2.38 16.13 9.28
C LEU A 24 -2.42 14.68 8.77
N VAL A 25 -3.59 14.06 8.80
CA VAL A 25 -3.73 12.65 8.42
C VAL A 25 -3.41 12.44 6.94
N ILE A 26 -3.85 13.34 6.05
CA ILE A 26 -3.49 13.31 4.63
C ILE A 26 -1.97 13.30 4.44
N ALA A 27 -1.23 14.17 5.15
CA ALA A 27 0.22 14.22 5.02
C ALA A 27 0.90 12.91 5.44
N HIS A 28 0.37 12.22 6.46
CA HIS A 28 0.88 10.92 6.89
C HIS A 28 0.46 9.78 5.95
N LEU A 29 -0.75 9.82 5.39
CA LEU A 29 -1.19 8.86 4.37
C LEU A 29 -0.37 8.99 3.08
N ASP A 30 -0.06 10.22 2.65
CA ASP A 30 0.77 10.46 1.48
C ASP A 30 2.21 9.96 1.69
N ARG A 31 2.76 10.08 2.91
CA ARG A 31 4.06 9.48 3.26
C ARG A 31 4.00 7.95 3.23
N LEU A 32 2.99 7.35 3.86
CA LEU A 32 2.79 5.90 3.83
C LEU A 32 2.70 5.39 2.38
N ALA A 33 1.96 6.09 1.52
CA ALA A 33 1.84 5.72 0.12
C ALA A 33 3.18 5.83 -0.64
N ASN A 34 4.02 6.82 -0.34
CA ASN A 34 5.39 6.89 -0.89
C ASN A 34 6.24 5.70 -0.44
N ASP A 35 6.25 5.41 0.86
CA ASP A 35 7.00 4.28 1.42
C ASP A 35 6.53 2.94 0.82
N CYS A 36 5.22 2.81 0.54
CA CYS A 36 4.66 1.65 -0.14
C CYS A 36 5.16 1.52 -1.59
N VAL A 37 5.42 2.62 -2.28
CA VAL A 37 5.99 2.58 -3.64
C VAL A 37 7.43 2.09 -3.61
N ASP A 38 8.22 2.51 -2.64
CA ASP A 38 9.59 2.02 -2.48
C ASP A 38 9.58 0.49 -2.35
N VAL A 39 8.69 -0.07 -1.53
CA VAL A 39 8.53 -1.53 -1.41
C VAL A 39 7.93 -2.18 -2.67
N ALA A 40 7.01 -1.52 -3.36
CA ALA A 40 6.43 -2.03 -4.60
C ALA A 40 7.46 -2.16 -5.73
N LEU A 41 8.50 -1.32 -5.71
CA LEU A 41 9.56 -1.30 -6.72
C LEU A 41 10.77 -2.16 -6.32
N ASP A 42 10.93 -2.49 -5.05
CA ASP A 42 12.00 -3.36 -4.53
C ASP A 42 11.88 -4.78 -5.09
N ASP A 43 12.73 -5.12 -6.05
CA ASP A 43 12.84 -6.44 -6.67
C ASP A 43 13.91 -7.32 -6.02
N GLY A 44 14.47 -6.88 -4.90
CA GLY A 44 15.49 -7.61 -4.16
C GLY A 44 16.89 -7.49 -4.74
N THR A 45 17.10 -6.56 -5.66
CA THR A 45 18.41 -6.26 -6.25
C THR A 45 18.99 -4.94 -5.73
N SER A 46 20.31 -4.85 -5.72
CA SER A 46 21.07 -3.64 -5.42
C SER A 46 22.19 -3.50 -6.45
N GLU A 47 22.32 -2.33 -7.07
CA GLU A 47 23.32 -2.07 -8.12
C GLU A 47 23.25 -3.06 -9.30
N GLY A 48 22.05 -3.59 -9.61
CA GLY A 48 21.84 -4.52 -10.72
C GLY A 48 22.22 -5.98 -10.45
N ARG A 49 22.52 -6.34 -9.19
CA ARG A 49 22.76 -7.72 -8.74
C ARG A 49 21.86 -8.07 -7.55
N PRO A 50 21.64 -9.35 -7.24
CA PRO A 50 20.88 -9.72 -6.05
C PRO A 50 21.47 -9.06 -4.78
N ALA A 51 20.61 -8.59 -3.87
CA ALA A 51 21.05 -7.80 -2.71
C ALA A 51 21.45 -8.65 -1.48
N GLY A 52 21.21 -9.95 -1.53
CA GLY A 52 21.62 -10.90 -0.49
C GLY A 52 23.13 -11.07 -0.43
N ARG A 53 23.57 -12.01 0.44
CA ARG A 53 24.98 -12.24 0.74
C ARG A 53 25.82 -12.31 -0.54
N ASP A 54 26.76 -11.38 -0.70
CA ASP A 54 27.70 -11.28 -1.82
C ASP A 54 27.08 -11.30 -3.24
N GLY A 55 25.77 -11.11 -3.38
CA GLY A 55 25.07 -11.22 -4.66
C GLY A 55 24.49 -12.60 -4.97
N ASP A 56 24.42 -13.51 -4.00
CA ASP A 56 24.01 -14.90 -4.20
C ASP A 56 22.50 -15.09 -4.36
N TYR A 57 21.69 -14.21 -3.78
CA TYR A 57 20.23 -14.31 -3.78
C TYR A 57 19.55 -12.96 -3.56
N HIS A 58 18.28 -12.85 -3.95
CA HIS A 58 17.49 -11.64 -3.83
C HIS A 58 17.11 -11.39 -2.37
N MET A 59 17.26 -10.15 -1.91
CA MET A 59 16.92 -9.76 -0.53
C MET A 59 16.30 -8.37 -0.52
N ALA A 60 15.25 -8.17 0.28
CA ALA A 60 14.58 -6.88 0.37
C ALA A 60 15.59 -5.78 0.71
N THR A 61 15.59 -4.72 -0.09
CA THR A 61 16.44 -3.53 0.08
C THR A 61 15.71 -2.40 0.81
N THR A 62 14.40 -2.52 0.95
CA THR A 62 13.51 -1.55 1.58
C THR A 62 12.87 -2.11 2.84
N SER A 63 12.73 -1.26 3.87
CA SER A 63 12.03 -1.64 5.10
C SER A 63 10.51 -1.62 4.90
N THR A 64 9.81 -2.48 5.65
CA THR A 64 8.34 -2.44 5.72
C THR A 64 7.86 -1.06 6.22
N PRO A 65 6.93 -0.38 5.51
CA PRO A 65 6.39 0.92 5.91
C PRO A 65 5.75 0.88 7.29
N LYS A 66 5.72 2.03 7.96
CA LYS A 66 5.08 2.17 9.27
C LYS A 66 4.04 3.28 9.23
N PHE A 67 2.94 3.05 9.93
CA PHE A 67 1.88 4.04 10.08
C PHE A 67 1.33 3.98 11.49
N GLU A 68 1.39 5.08 12.21
CA GLU A 68 0.99 5.17 13.62
C GLU A 68 -0.08 6.27 13.78
N PRO A 69 -1.32 6.04 13.31
CA PRO A 69 -2.34 7.09 13.28
C PRO A 69 -2.69 7.59 14.68
N LEU A 70 -2.69 6.70 15.69
CA LEU A 70 -3.02 7.06 17.07
C LEU A 70 -1.93 7.87 17.79
N SER A 71 -0.76 8.07 17.17
CA SER A 71 0.25 9.02 17.65
C SER A 71 -0.14 10.48 17.34
N LEU A 72 -1.09 10.70 16.43
CA LEU A 72 -1.54 12.03 16.04
C LEU A 72 -2.53 12.59 17.08
N GLU A 73 -2.23 13.78 17.60
CA GLU A 73 -3.09 14.50 18.54
C GLU A 73 -4.27 15.18 17.82
N VAL A 74 -5.25 14.38 17.38
CA VAL A 74 -6.45 14.81 16.63
C VAL A 74 -7.73 14.15 17.16
N GLU A 75 -8.88 14.79 16.97
CA GLU A 75 -10.18 14.25 17.39
C GLU A 75 -10.79 13.35 16.30
N TRP A 76 -10.54 12.04 16.40
CA TRP A 76 -11.00 11.05 15.42
C TRP A 76 -12.52 10.98 15.25
N LYS A 77 -13.29 11.32 16.28
CA LYS A 77 -14.76 11.20 16.25
C LYS A 77 -15.46 12.20 15.33
N VAL A 78 -14.75 13.21 14.83
CA VAL A 78 -15.31 14.14 13.84
C VAL A 78 -15.39 13.54 12.43
N LEU A 79 -14.70 12.42 12.19
CA LEU A 79 -14.74 11.75 10.89
C LEU A 79 -15.96 10.83 10.74
N PRO A 80 -16.43 10.63 9.48
CA PRO A 80 -17.31 9.52 9.15
C PRO A 80 -16.70 8.17 9.58
N ALA A 81 -17.54 7.27 10.08
CA ALA A 81 -17.11 5.98 10.62
C ALA A 81 -16.25 5.17 9.63
N ASP A 82 -16.62 5.14 8.34
CA ASP A 82 -15.90 4.41 7.31
C ASP A 82 -14.48 4.98 7.06
N LEU A 83 -14.33 6.31 7.09
CA LEU A 83 -13.00 6.94 6.95
C LEU A 83 -12.13 6.69 8.16
N MET A 84 -12.70 6.87 9.36
CA MET A 84 -11.99 6.58 10.60
C MET A 84 -11.55 5.11 10.64
N TYR A 85 -12.44 4.17 10.33
CA TYR A 85 -12.12 2.75 10.30
C TYR A 85 -11.02 2.44 9.27
N GLY A 86 -11.16 2.93 8.02
CA GLY A 86 -10.18 2.70 6.97
C GLY A 86 -8.78 3.17 7.39
N ILE A 87 -8.67 4.38 7.93
CA ILE A 87 -7.38 4.93 8.37
C ILE A 87 -6.81 4.15 9.55
N LEU A 88 -7.62 3.89 10.58
CA LEU A 88 -7.15 3.21 11.80
C LEU A 88 -6.84 1.71 11.57
N ASN A 89 -7.32 1.12 10.48
CA ASN A 89 -7.08 -0.27 10.12
C ASN A 89 -5.78 -0.47 9.31
N LEU A 90 -5.22 0.58 8.70
CA LEU A 90 -3.99 0.51 7.91
C LEU A 90 -2.80 -0.14 8.66
N PRO A 91 -2.51 0.16 9.94
CA PRO A 91 -1.41 -0.48 10.65
C PRO A 91 -1.57 -2.01 10.74
N TYR A 92 -2.80 -2.47 10.95
CA TYR A 92 -3.12 -3.90 10.98
C TYR A 92 -2.97 -4.53 9.59
N GLN A 93 -3.38 -3.85 8.53
CA GLN A 93 -3.17 -4.34 7.15
C GLN A 93 -1.68 -4.47 6.81
N ILE A 94 -0.84 -3.52 7.25
CA ILE A 94 0.62 -3.59 7.10
C ILE A 94 1.16 -4.83 7.82
N GLU A 95 0.80 -5.05 9.08
CA GLU A 95 1.24 -6.20 9.88
C GLU A 95 0.81 -7.53 9.23
N GLN A 96 -0.45 -7.63 8.81
CA GLN A 96 -0.97 -8.83 8.16
C GLN A 96 -0.26 -9.13 6.84
N LEU A 97 0.07 -8.09 6.07
CA LEU A 97 0.82 -8.24 4.84
C LEU A 97 2.27 -8.68 5.11
N ASP A 98 2.95 -8.06 6.09
CA ASP A 98 4.32 -8.40 6.46
C ASP A 98 4.43 -9.85 6.96
N ASN A 99 3.51 -10.26 7.84
CA ASN A 99 3.41 -11.63 8.33
C ASN A 99 3.17 -12.64 7.19
N ARG A 100 2.28 -12.29 6.24
CA ARG A 100 2.02 -13.12 5.06
C ARG A 100 3.27 -13.26 4.19
N VAL A 101 4.00 -12.17 3.95
CA VAL A 101 5.23 -12.17 3.15
C VAL A 101 6.30 -13.01 3.83
N SER A 102 6.46 -12.89 5.15
CA SER A 102 7.38 -13.72 5.94
C SER A 102 7.04 -15.22 5.81
N GLY A 103 5.77 -15.59 5.91
CA GLY A 103 5.35 -16.98 5.75
C GLY A 103 5.57 -17.53 4.34
N ILE A 104 5.53 -16.69 3.30
CA ILE A 104 5.90 -17.09 1.93
C ILE A 104 7.41 -17.27 1.82
N TRP A 105 8.19 -16.34 2.36
CA TRP A 105 9.65 -16.38 2.35
C TRP A 105 10.22 -17.67 2.94
N GLU A 106 9.62 -18.19 4.02
CA GLU A 106 10.04 -19.46 4.65
C GLU A 106 9.90 -20.69 3.73
N HIS A 107 9.12 -20.59 2.66
CA HIS A 107 8.81 -21.68 1.74
C HIS A 107 9.13 -21.39 0.28
N ASP A 108 9.72 -20.24 -0.02
CA ASP A 108 10.07 -19.82 -1.36
C ASP A 108 11.54 -20.10 -1.66
N ASP A 109 11.83 -20.39 -2.92
CA ASP A 109 13.12 -20.96 -3.31
C ASP A 109 14.13 -19.87 -3.73
N PRO A 110 15.39 -19.96 -3.27
CA PRO A 110 16.49 -19.14 -3.79
C PRO A 110 16.84 -19.55 -5.25
N PRO A 111 17.50 -18.67 -6.01
CA PRO A 111 18.03 -17.37 -5.60
C PRO A 111 17.02 -16.22 -5.70
N ASP A 112 15.93 -16.40 -6.45
CA ASP A 112 15.07 -15.29 -6.86
C ASP A 112 13.99 -14.93 -5.83
N TYR A 113 13.57 -15.88 -5.00
CA TYR A 113 12.44 -15.70 -4.07
C TYR A 113 11.22 -15.05 -4.76
N THR A 114 10.88 -15.60 -5.93
CA THR A 114 9.92 -14.98 -6.85
C THR A 114 8.55 -14.80 -6.20
N GLN A 115 8.07 -15.79 -5.43
CA GLN A 115 6.75 -15.70 -4.79
C GLN A 115 6.73 -14.64 -3.69
N THR A 116 7.82 -14.53 -2.94
CA THR A 116 8.00 -13.54 -1.89
C THR A 116 7.96 -12.14 -2.48
N PHE A 117 8.78 -11.87 -3.50
CA PHE A 117 8.84 -10.54 -4.11
C PHE A 117 7.57 -10.18 -4.85
N TRP A 118 6.89 -11.13 -5.51
CA TRP A 118 5.55 -10.87 -6.04
C TRP A 118 4.55 -10.52 -4.96
N ALA A 119 4.50 -11.28 -3.86
CA ALA A 119 3.56 -11.02 -2.77
C ALA A 119 3.83 -9.67 -2.08
N ARG A 120 5.11 -9.39 -1.77
CA ARG A 120 5.54 -8.14 -1.14
C ARG A 120 5.21 -6.94 -2.01
N ARG A 121 5.68 -6.93 -3.26
CA ARG A 121 5.51 -5.80 -4.16
C ARG A 121 4.05 -5.55 -4.52
N LEU A 122 3.30 -6.61 -4.82
CA LEU A 122 1.86 -6.50 -5.14
C LEU A 122 1.06 -6.02 -3.92
N GLY A 123 1.35 -6.56 -2.74
CA GLY A 123 0.67 -6.20 -1.51
C GLY A 123 0.85 -4.72 -1.16
N PHE A 124 2.10 -4.23 -1.18
CA PHE A 124 2.38 -2.84 -0.85
C PHE A 124 1.93 -1.87 -1.95
N ALA A 125 1.97 -2.25 -3.23
CA ALA A 125 1.36 -1.45 -4.29
C ALA A 125 -0.15 -1.25 -4.08
N ARG A 126 -0.87 -2.28 -3.63
CA ARG A 126 -2.30 -2.17 -3.31
C ARG A 126 -2.55 -1.34 -2.05
N LEU A 127 -1.74 -1.55 -1.00
CA LEU A 127 -1.86 -0.80 0.26
C LEU A 127 -1.57 0.69 0.08
N GLY A 128 -0.55 1.05 -0.71
CA GLY A 128 -0.23 2.45 -1.02
C GLY A 128 -1.33 3.14 -1.83
N ARG A 129 -2.02 2.42 -2.72
CA ARG A 129 -3.22 2.93 -3.41
C ARG A 129 -4.38 3.15 -2.46
N GLU A 130 -4.63 2.21 -1.53
CA GLU A 130 -5.66 2.37 -0.51
C GLU A 130 -5.40 3.58 0.39
N ALA A 131 -4.15 3.79 0.81
CA ALA A 131 -3.75 4.99 1.55
C ALA A 131 -4.00 6.29 0.75
N SER A 132 -3.71 6.27 -0.54
CA SER A 132 -3.94 7.41 -1.45
C SER A 132 -5.43 7.70 -1.64
N ASP A 133 -6.25 6.66 -1.78
CA ASP A 133 -7.71 6.78 -1.89
C ASP A 133 -8.31 7.36 -0.60
N LEU A 134 -7.84 6.93 0.58
CA LEU A 134 -8.24 7.51 1.87
C LEU A 134 -7.85 9.00 1.96
N ALA A 135 -6.66 9.38 1.48
CA ALA A 135 -6.23 10.77 1.45
C ALA A 135 -7.12 11.61 0.51
N VAL A 136 -7.52 11.09 -0.65
CA VAL A 136 -8.47 11.75 -1.56
C VAL A 136 -9.84 11.91 -0.89
N GLN A 137 -10.33 10.89 -0.18
CA GLN A 137 -11.61 10.96 0.51
C GLN A 137 -11.60 11.97 1.67
N LEU A 138 -10.49 12.05 2.43
CA LEU A 138 -10.31 13.08 3.46
C LEU A 138 -10.29 14.50 2.89
N ARG A 139 -9.61 14.71 1.75
CA ARG A 139 -9.63 16.02 1.07
C ARG A 139 -11.06 16.45 0.72
N LYS A 140 -11.83 15.52 0.14
CA LYS A 140 -13.25 15.74 -0.18
C LYS A 140 -14.08 16.02 1.07
N HIS A 141 -13.88 15.24 2.14
CA HIS A 141 -14.61 15.41 3.40
C HIS A 141 -14.37 16.79 4.04
N ALA A 142 -13.12 17.25 4.05
CA ALA A 142 -12.74 18.53 4.65
C ALA A 142 -12.85 19.73 3.68
N GLY A 143 -13.32 19.54 2.45
CA GLY A 143 -13.40 20.61 1.45
C GLY A 143 -12.03 21.19 1.05
N LEU A 144 -10.97 20.39 1.16
CA LEU A 144 -9.61 20.78 0.81
C LEU A 144 -9.42 20.66 -0.71
N PRO A 145 -8.51 21.46 -1.31
CA PRO A 145 -8.18 21.32 -2.72
C PRO A 145 -7.67 19.92 -3.03
N ALA A 146 -7.98 19.44 -4.25
CA ALA A 146 -7.36 18.24 -4.77
C ALA A 146 -5.83 18.42 -4.81
N ALA A 147 -5.09 17.31 -4.68
CA ALA A 147 -3.66 17.35 -4.93
C ALA A 147 -3.43 17.90 -6.35
N PRO A 148 -2.52 18.88 -6.53
CA PRO A 148 -2.23 19.41 -7.86
C PRO A 148 -1.75 18.27 -8.75
N ALA A 149 -2.38 18.12 -9.92
CA ALA A 149 -1.88 17.22 -10.95
C ALA A 149 -0.58 17.82 -11.48
N ALA A 150 0.55 17.19 -11.16
CA ALA A 150 1.83 17.58 -11.69
C ALA A 150 1.93 17.06 -13.13
N GLU A 151 1.42 17.85 -14.07
CA GLU A 151 1.36 17.48 -15.49
C GLU A 151 2.78 17.25 -16.04
N GLY A 152 3.03 16.04 -16.55
CA GLY A 152 4.35 15.63 -17.04
C GLY A 152 5.34 15.15 -15.96
N GLU A 153 4.94 15.15 -14.69
CA GLU A 153 5.74 14.58 -13.60
C GLU A 153 5.36 13.11 -13.33
N TRP A 154 6.27 12.42 -12.64
CA TRP A 154 6.06 11.04 -12.21
C TRP A 154 4.83 10.95 -11.29
N ASN A 155 3.92 10.01 -11.59
CA ASN A 155 2.74 9.76 -10.79
C ASN A 155 2.90 8.46 -10.00
N ARG A 156 2.94 8.60 -8.68
CA ARG A 156 3.07 7.51 -7.72
C ARG A 156 1.97 6.44 -7.86
N ASP A 157 0.72 6.87 -7.92
CA ASP A 157 -0.44 5.96 -7.90
C ASP A 157 -0.56 5.21 -9.22
N GLU A 158 -0.17 5.87 -10.31
CA GLU A 158 -0.02 5.26 -11.63
C GLU A 158 1.11 4.23 -11.63
N CYS A 159 2.26 4.57 -11.05
CA CYS A 159 3.37 3.63 -10.91
C CYS A 159 2.95 2.36 -10.16
N MET A 160 2.21 2.50 -9.05
CA MET A 160 1.64 1.36 -8.33
C MET A 160 0.64 0.56 -9.19
N ARG A 161 -0.22 1.23 -9.95
CA ARG A 161 -1.17 0.57 -10.88
C ARG A 161 -0.41 -0.29 -11.90
N GLU A 162 0.62 0.28 -12.52
CA GLU A 162 1.45 -0.43 -13.50
C GLU A 162 2.21 -1.61 -12.87
N GLN A 163 2.73 -1.46 -11.64
CA GLN A 163 3.37 -2.57 -10.94
C GLN A 163 2.39 -3.71 -10.62
N ILE A 164 1.17 -3.39 -10.19
CA ILE A 164 0.11 -4.38 -9.96
C ILE A 164 -0.14 -5.18 -11.24
N GLU A 165 -0.39 -4.49 -12.36
CA GLU A 165 -0.67 -5.10 -13.66
C GLU A 165 0.50 -5.97 -14.16
N LYS A 166 1.73 -5.49 -13.99
CA LYS A 166 2.96 -6.20 -14.35
C LYS A 166 3.09 -7.51 -13.58
N ILE A 167 2.94 -7.48 -12.25
CA ILE A 167 3.11 -8.65 -11.39
C ILE A 167 1.98 -9.66 -11.62
N GLU A 168 0.73 -9.21 -11.73
CA GLU A 168 -0.41 -10.09 -12.01
C GLU A 168 -0.27 -10.80 -13.35
N SER A 169 0.19 -10.08 -14.37
CA SER A 169 0.46 -10.66 -15.69
C SER A 169 1.59 -11.68 -15.65
N ALA A 170 2.70 -11.37 -14.95
CA ALA A 170 3.82 -12.29 -14.77
C ALA A 170 3.41 -13.57 -14.03
N ARG A 171 2.63 -13.42 -12.97
CA ARG A 171 2.10 -14.54 -12.18
C ARG A 171 1.19 -15.44 -13.01
N LYS A 172 0.25 -14.86 -13.75
CA LYS A 172 -0.64 -15.61 -14.64
C LYS A 172 0.14 -16.38 -15.71
N ALA A 173 1.16 -15.75 -16.29
CA ALA A 173 2.01 -16.39 -17.28
C ALA A 173 2.81 -17.56 -16.68
N TYR A 174 3.32 -17.40 -15.46
CA TYR A 174 4.02 -18.46 -14.73
C TYR A 174 3.11 -19.65 -14.41
N GLU A 175 1.91 -19.40 -13.87
CA GLU A 175 0.92 -20.43 -13.57
C GLU A 175 0.51 -21.21 -14.84
N ALA A 176 0.36 -20.51 -15.97
CA ALA A 176 0.05 -21.15 -17.25
C ALA A 176 1.20 -22.07 -17.74
N ARG A 177 2.46 -21.63 -17.60
CA ARG A 177 3.64 -22.45 -17.95
C ARG A 177 3.75 -23.69 -17.06
N TRP A 178 3.55 -23.52 -15.76
CA TRP A 178 3.57 -24.61 -14.79
C TRP A 178 2.49 -25.65 -15.09
N ALA A 179 1.26 -25.20 -15.36
CA ALA A 179 0.16 -26.08 -15.73
C ALA A 179 0.43 -26.85 -17.03
N ALA A 180 1.04 -26.20 -18.04
CA ALA A 180 1.40 -26.85 -19.30
C ALA A 180 2.53 -27.88 -19.13
N SER A 181 3.55 -27.59 -18.31
CA SER A 181 4.65 -28.52 -18.00
C SER A 181 4.13 -29.78 -17.31
N ASN A 182 3.34 -29.61 -16.25
CA ASN A 182 2.79 -30.74 -15.50
C ASN A 182 1.84 -31.60 -16.32
N LEU A 183 1.15 -31.02 -17.31
CA LEU A 183 0.31 -31.80 -18.23
C LEU A 183 1.14 -32.66 -19.19
N GLY A 184 2.27 -32.13 -19.69
CA GLY A 184 3.21 -32.89 -20.51
C GLY A 184 3.87 -34.04 -19.75
N ASP A 185 4.25 -33.82 -18.49
CA ASP A 185 4.84 -34.87 -17.63
C ASP A 185 3.84 -36.01 -17.37
N LEU A 186 2.53 -35.73 -17.28
CA LEU A 186 1.50 -36.75 -17.11
C LEU A 186 1.23 -37.56 -18.39
N GLU A 187 1.41 -36.97 -19.57
CA GLU A 187 1.28 -37.67 -20.86
C GLU A 187 2.49 -38.58 -21.14
N GLU A 188 3.70 -38.19 -20.73
CA GLU A 188 4.92 -39.03 -20.83
C GLU A 188 4.89 -40.23 -19.88
N ILE A 189 4.31 -40.11 -18.68
CA ILE A 189 4.16 -41.23 -17.73
C ILE A 189 3.08 -42.23 -18.19
N ALA A 190 2.16 -41.81 -19.05
CA ALA A 190 1.06 -42.64 -19.55
C ALA A 190 1.39 -43.42 -20.84
N THR A 191 2.61 -43.33 -21.35
CA THR A 191 3.08 -44.03 -22.57
C THR A 191 4.13 -45.10 -22.23
#